data_AF-A0A8J3SUT1-F1
#
_entry.id   AF-A0A8J3SUT1-F1
#
_cell.length_a   1.000
_cell.length_b   1.000
_cell.length_c   1.000
_cell.angle_alpha   90.00
_cell.angle_beta   90.00
_cell.angle_gamma   90.00
#
_symmetry.space_group_name_H-M   'P 1'
#
loop_
_entity.id
_entity.type
_entity.pdbx_description
1 polymer ?
#
loop_
_entity_poly.entity_id
_entity_poly.type
_entity_poly.pdbx_seq_one_letter_code
_entity_poly.pdbx_strand_id
1 'polypeptide(L)'
;MSFPDHGEPSPRHEELSFGGGDPDREPRLRAWWRARPRLAAVCAAVAVLLAAGGAGGWYLHQRSREPLPPPAVAFPEQTRFTVLLCGGYGPGEGLCPGRPKAGEAEHLAVAARMRAMPELAEVAYVSEADNRRETLALYAARGEPQETEGVTFTAYLRGTLRRSDDFAAVVAKITAFPEVRRVIRVPVDFWAGKADVAVHLCAAAEAREEGCTENRPGGVEGAATEAEKEAVLDRIRELPGVEAVYLQDRGHLARLLGHYGPAVPEQDQPIPPERLYESFYVKFARPVGTAEIVRALEPLPGVHRVFPVRNDL
;
A
#
# COMPACT_ATOMS: atom_id res chain seq x y z
N MET A 1 17.42 57.35 7.10
CA MET A 1 16.74 57.06 8.38
C MET A 1 17.59 56.04 9.10
N SER A 2 18.34 56.52 10.10
CA SER A 2 19.31 55.74 10.86
C SER A 2 18.66 55.27 12.15
N PHE A 3 18.66 53.97 12.40
CA PHE A 3 18.18 53.40 13.66
C PHE A 3 19.32 53.41 14.70
N PRO A 4 19.02 53.78 15.96
CA PRO A 4 19.99 53.77 17.03
C PRO A 4 20.27 52.35 17.50
N ASP A 5 21.55 52.07 17.68
CA ASP A 5 22.13 50.84 18.18
C ASP A 5 21.86 50.72 19.70
N HIS A 6 20.95 49.83 20.09
CA HIS A 6 20.70 49.51 21.50
C HIS A 6 21.65 48.38 21.91
N GLY A 7 22.75 48.76 22.56
CA GLY A 7 23.68 47.81 23.18
C GLY A 7 23.01 47.03 24.31
N GLU A 8 22.77 45.75 24.08
CA GLU A 8 22.46 44.78 25.12
C GLU A 8 23.72 44.46 25.95
N PRO A 9 23.60 44.37 27.30
CA PRO A 9 24.70 43.96 28.15
C PRO A 9 25.01 42.47 27.95
N SER A 10 26.25 42.20 27.50
CA SER A 10 26.83 40.87 27.37
C SER A 10 26.61 40.01 28.63
N PRO A 11 26.10 38.78 28.51
CA PRO A 11 25.99 37.87 29.64
C PRO A 11 27.40 37.57 30.15
N ARG A 12 27.66 37.91 31.41
CA ARG A 12 28.87 37.52 32.13
C ARG A 12 29.02 36.01 32.01
N HIS A 13 29.99 35.57 31.21
CA HIS A 13 30.44 34.19 31.20
C HIS A 13 31.15 33.97 32.53
N GLU A 14 30.48 33.32 33.47
CA GLU A 14 31.16 32.63 34.56
C GLU A 14 32.00 31.53 33.91
N GLU A 15 33.24 31.88 33.60
CA GLU A 15 34.30 30.92 33.35
C GLU A 15 34.42 30.07 34.62
N LEU A 16 33.75 28.92 34.62
CA LEU A 16 34.11 27.78 35.45
C LEU A 16 35.53 27.41 35.04
N SER A 17 36.49 28.10 35.66
CA SER A 17 37.90 27.76 35.64
C SER A 17 38.03 26.42 36.35
N PHE A 18 37.88 25.34 35.59
CA PHE A 18 38.31 24.01 35.99
C PHE A 18 39.81 24.12 36.19
N GLY A 19 40.19 24.31 37.46
CA GLY A 19 41.55 24.51 37.91
C GLY A 19 42.53 23.60 37.18
N GLY A 20 43.61 24.23 36.71
CA GLY A 20 44.68 23.63 35.95
C GLY A 20 45.14 22.29 36.51
N GLY A 21 45.51 21.42 35.58
CA GLY A 21 46.06 20.10 35.82
C GLY A 21 47.14 20.14 36.90
N ASP A 22 46.78 19.60 38.05
CA ASP A 22 47.73 19.07 39.02
C ASP A 22 48.16 17.67 38.49
N PRO A 23 49.37 17.53 37.93
CA PRO A 23 49.85 16.25 37.39
C PRO A 23 49.98 15.16 38.47
N ASP A 24 49.92 15.53 39.75
CA ASP A 24 50.00 14.61 40.89
C ASP A 24 48.65 14.15 41.43
N ARG A 25 47.53 14.45 40.74
CA ARG A 25 46.19 14.00 41.15
C ARG A 25 45.81 12.60 40.64
N GLU A 26 46.46 12.11 39.58
CA GLU A 26 46.28 10.76 39.04
C GLU A 26 46.81 9.55 39.86
N PRO A 27 47.83 9.65 40.75
CA PRO A 27 48.40 8.48 41.42
C PRO A 27 47.44 7.82 42.42
N ARG A 28 46.59 8.60 43.10
CA ARG A 28 45.73 8.10 44.19
C ARG A 28 44.61 7.18 43.70
N LEU A 29 43.99 7.50 42.55
CA LEU A 29 42.97 6.63 41.94
C LEU A 29 43.59 5.30 41.49
N ARG A 30 44.75 5.33 40.81
CA ARG A 30 45.43 4.11 40.36
C ARG A 30 45.85 3.22 41.53
N ALA A 31 46.35 3.80 42.62
CA ALA A 31 46.70 3.05 43.83
C ALA A 31 45.48 2.41 44.51
N TRP A 32 44.36 3.14 44.59
CA TRP A 32 43.12 2.64 45.17
C TRP A 32 42.49 1.50 44.36
N TRP A 33 42.48 1.62 43.03
CA TRP A 33 41.98 0.56 42.13
C TRP A 33 42.81 -0.72 42.23
N ARG A 34 44.14 -0.61 42.37
CA ARG A 34 45.03 -1.77 42.61
C ARG A 34 44.78 -2.44 43.96
N ALA A 35 44.40 -1.67 44.99
CA ALA A 35 44.10 -2.22 46.32
C ALA A 35 42.75 -2.94 46.41
N ARG A 36 41.85 -2.79 45.42
CA ARG A 36 40.48 -3.34 45.46
C ARG A 36 40.08 -4.05 44.16
N PRO A 37 40.79 -5.12 43.74
CA PRO A 37 40.52 -5.82 42.48
C PRO A 37 39.09 -6.40 42.40
N ARG A 38 38.51 -6.79 43.54
CA ARG A 38 37.13 -7.30 43.60
C ARG A 38 36.10 -6.23 43.24
N LEU A 39 36.26 -5.01 43.75
CA LEU A 39 35.34 -3.90 43.44
C LEU A 39 35.47 -3.50 41.96
N ALA A 40 36.69 -3.47 41.44
CA ALA A 40 36.96 -3.22 40.03
C ALA A 40 36.26 -4.26 39.13
N ALA A 41 36.39 -5.54 39.47
CA ALA A 41 35.71 -6.63 38.75
C ALA A 41 34.19 -6.52 38.81
N VAL A 42 33.62 -6.15 39.97
CA VAL A 42 32.18 -5.91 40.12
C VAL A 42 31.72 -4.75 39.24
N CYS A 43 32.41 -3.61 39.27
CA CYS A 43 32.05 -2.46 38.42
C CYS A 43 32.13 -2.81 36.92
N ALA A 44 33.17 -3.53 36.50
CA ALA A 44 33.30 -3.98 35.12
C ALA A 44 32.16 -4.95 34.74
N ALA A 45 31.83 -5.90 35.61
CA ALA A 45 30.72 -6.82 35.39
C ALA A 45 29.37 -6.09 35.28
N VAL A 46 29.11 -5.10 36.15
CA VAL A 46 27.90 -4.27 36.09
C VAL A 46 27.84 -3.45 34.79
N ALA A 47 28.95 -2.83 34.39
CA ALA A 47 29.01 -2.07 33.14
C ALA A 47 28.73 -2.96 31.92
N VAL A 48 29.27 -4.18 31.89
CA VAL A 48 29.00 -5.17 30.83
C VAL A 48 27.53 -5.57 30.82
N LEU A 49 26.92 -5.84 31.99
CA LEU A 49 25.50 -6.20 32.07
C LEU A 49 24.59 -5.05 31.63
N LEU A 50 24.90 -3.80 31.98
CA LEU A 50 24.16 -2.63 31.53
C LEU A 50 24.31 -2.40 30.02
N ALA A 51 25.52 -2.56 29.48
CA ALA A 51 25.76 -2.45 28.04
C ALA A 51 25.03 -3.56 27.27
N ALA A 52 25.08 -4.80 27.74
CA ALA A 52 24.36 -5.93 27.15
C ALA A 52 22.83 -5.74 27.24
N GLY A 53 22.33 -5.27 28.39
CA GLY A 53 20.91 -4.94 28.57
C GLY A 53 20.45 -3.79 27.67
N GLY A 54 21.26 -2.74 27.53
CA GLY A 54 21.00 -1.62 26.64
C GLY A 54 20.98 -2.05 25.17
N ALA A 55 21.96 -2.84 24.74
CA ALA A 55 22.00 -3.40 23.38
C ALA A 55 20.82 -4.34 23.11
N GLY A 56 20.47 -5.20 24.06
CA GLY A 56 19.32 -6.10 23.95
C GLY A 56 17.99 -5.35 23.89
N GLY A 57 17.83 -4.33 24.74
CA GLY A 57 16.65 -3.46 24.73
C GLY A 57 16.52 -2.67 23.43
N TRP A 58 17.63 -2.11 22.93
CA TRP A 58 17.67 -1.42 21.64
C TRP A 58 17.32 -2.35 20.48
N TYR A 59 17.86 -3.57 20.47
CA TYR A 59 17.55 -4.57 19.45
C TYR A 59 16.07 -4.96 19.45
N LEU A 60 15.49 -5.21 20.63
CA LEU A 60 14.06 -5.52 20.75
C LEU A 60 13.18 -4.33 20.35
N HIS A 61 13.61 -3.10 20.68
CA HIS A 61 12.93 -1.88 20.26
C HIS A 61 12.95 -1.74 18.74
N GLN A 62 14.11 -1.90 18.09
CA GLN A 62 14.20 -1.90 16.62
C GLN A 62 13.33 -2.98 15.98
N ARG A 63 13.34 -4.20 16.52
CA ARG A 63 12.52 -5.28 16.00
C ARG A 63 11.01 -5.04 16.19
N SER A 64 10.61 -4.40 17.30
CA SER A 64 9.22 -3.96 17.48
C SER A 64 8.80 -2.85 16.52
N ARG A 65 9.80 -2.19 15.91
CA ARG A 65 9.66 -1.21 14.84
C ARG A 65 9.85 -1.84 13.45
N GLU A 66 9.81 -3.15 13.30
CA GLU A 66 9.63 -3.75 11.97
C GLU A 66 8.12 -3.82 11.63
N PRO A 67 7.73 -3.60 10.38
CA PRO A 67 6.36 -3.87 9.95
C PRO A 67 6.09 -5.38 10.04
N LEU A 68 4.85 -5.75 10.35
CA LEU A 68 4.43 -7.15 10.40
C LEU A 68 4.40 -7.74 8.98
N PRO A 69 4.68 -9.05 8.81
CA PRO A 69 4.40 -9.73 7.54
C PRO A 69 2.89 -9.78 7.28
N PRO A 70 2.45 -9.97 6.02
CA PRO A 70 1.03 -10.13 5.72
C PRO A 70 0.43 -11.29 6.54
N PRO A 71 -0.84 -11.18 6.99
CA PRO A 71 -1.46 -12.24 7.78
C PRO A 71 -1.41 -13.60 7.07
N ALA A 72 -0.99 -14.64 7.78
CA ALA A 72 -0.86 -16.00 7.25
C ALA A 72 -2.22 -16.72 7.14
N VAL A 73 -3.16 -16.09 6.42
CA VAL A 73 -4.49 -16.64 6.15
C VAL A 73 -4.61 -17.00 4.67
N ALA A 74 -5.51 -17.92 4.34
CA ALA A 74 -5.81 -18.25 2.96
C ALA A 74 -6.31 -17.02 2.19
N PHE A 75 -5.95 -16.93 0.91
CA PHE A 75 -6.50 -15.89 0.05
C PHE A 75 -8.01 -16.06 -0.11
N PRO A 76 -8.78 -14.95 -0.20
CA PRO A 76 -10.23 -15.03 -0.29
C PRO A 76 -10.65 -15.72 -1.60
N GLU A 77 -11.72 -16.51 -1.54
CA GLU A 77 -12.30 -17.12 -2.73
C GLU A 77 -12.78 -16.05 -3.70
N GLN A 78 -12.48 -16.25 -4.98
CA GLN A 78 -12.73 -15.28 -6.03
C GLN A 78 -13.93 -15.71 -6.86
N THR A 79 -15.15 -15.49 -6.37
CA THR A 79 -16.36 -15.98 -7.05
C THR A 79 -16.98 -14.97 -8.01
N ARG A 80 -16.61 -13.69 -7.94
CA ARG A 80 -17.25 -12.63 -8.72
C ARG A 80 -16.50 -12.30 -10.00
N PHE A 81 -17.26 -11.93 -11.02
CA PHE A 81 -16.75 -11.47 -12.30
C PHE A 81 -17.70 -10.48 -12.96
N THR A 82 -17.15 -9.72 -13.91
CA THR A 82 -17.88 -8.78 -14.74
C THR A 82 -17.74 -9.20 -16.21
N VAL A 83 -18.83 -9.14 -16.95
CA VAL A 83 -18.87 -9.36 -18.40
C VAL A 83 -19.14 -8.03 -19.06
N LEU A 84 -18.21 -7.62 -19.93
CA LEU A 84 -18.33 -6.44 -20.76
C LEU A 84 -18.76 -6.88 -22.16
N LEU A 85 -19.89 -6.35 -22.63
CA LEU A 85 -20.34 -6.58 -23.99
C LEU A 85 -19.57 -5.67 -24.98
N CYS A 86 -19.72 -5.98 -26.27
CA CYS A 86 -19.18 -5.17 -27.34
C CYS A 86 -19.73 -3.73 -27.24
N GLY A 87 -18.84 -2.78 -26.96
CA GLY A 87 -19.10 -1.36 -27.14
C GLY A 87 -18.67 -0.97 -28.54
N GLY A 88 -19.54 -0.32 -29.31
CA GLY A 88 -19.23 0.18 -30.64
C GLY A 88 -18.25 1.35 -30.55
N TYR A 89 -16.99 1.05 -30.29
CA TYR A 89 -15.90 2.04 -30.32
C TYR A 89 -15.37 2.14 -31.74
N GLY A 90 -16.12 2.86 -32.60
CA GLY A 90 -15.68 3.28 -33.92
C GLY A 90 -15.33 2.17 -34.93
N PRO A 91 -15.11 2.53 -36.20
CA PRO A 91 -14.58 1.61 -37.20
C PRO A 91 -13.06 1.42 -36.99
N GLY A 92 -12.62 0.19 -36.73
CA GLY A 92 -11.26 -0.23 -37.09
C GLY A 92 -10.47 -1.05 -36.06
N GLU A 93 -10.58 -0.79 -34.76
CA GLU A 93 -9.70 -1.42 -33.78
C GLU A 93 -10.45 -1.76 -32.49
N GLY A 94 -10.91 -3.01 -32.39
CA GLY A 94 -11.55 -3.51 -31.18
C GLY A 94 -11.85 -5.00 -31.27
N LEU A 95 -11.99 -5.66 -30.11
CA LEU A 95 -12.29 -7.09 -29.98
C LEU A 95 -13.65 -7.50 -30.60
N CYS A 96 -14.46 -6.56 -31.08
CA CYS A 96 -15.75 -6.80 -31.73
C CYS A 96 -15.91 -5.97 -33.01
N PRO A 97 -15.16 -6.26 -34.09
CA PRO A 97 -15.22 -5.46 -35.31
C PRO A 97 -16.63 -5.54 -35.95
N GLY A 98 -17.16 -4.38 -36.34
CA GLY A 98 -18.43 -4.29 -37.07
C GLY A 98 -19.71 -4.43 -36.23
N ARG A 99 -19.61 -4.59 -34.90
CA ARG A 99 -20.79 -4.61 -34.02
C ARG A 99 -21.11 -3.22 -33.46
N PRO A 100 -22.39 -2.79 -33.43
CA PRO A 100 -22.80 -1.58 -32.72
C PRO A 100 -22.64 -1.75 -31.20
N LYS A 101 -22.73 -0.64 -30.45
CA LYS A 101 -22.77 -0.66 -28.98
C LYS A 101 -23.97 -1.51 -28.52
N ALA A 102 -23.69 -2.49 -27.67
CA ALA A 102 -24.74 -3.36 -27.15
C ALA A 102 -25.80 -2.56 -26.38
N GLY A 103 -27.06 -2.71 -26.80
CA GLY A 103 -28.20 -2.10 -26.14
C GLY A 103 -28.61 -2.83 -24.87
N GLU A 104 -29.54 -2.26 -24.11
CA GLU A 104 -30.08 -2.89 -22.89
C GLU A 104 -30.71 -4.26 -23.18
N ALA A 105 -31.49 -4.38 -24.26
CA ALA A 105 -32.10 -5.65 -24.67
C ALA A 105 -31.06 -6.76 -24.91
N GLU A 106 -29.89 -6.42 -25.48
CA GLU A 106 -28.81 -7.38 -25.72
C GLU A 106 -28.14 -7.80 -24.40
N HIS A 107 -27.94 -6.86 -23.47
CA HIS A 107 -27.48 -7.18 -22.11
C HIS A 107 -28.43 -8.13 -21.39
N LEU A 108 -29.74 -7.87 -21.46
CA LEU A 108 -30.75 -8.73 -20.83
C LEU A 108 -30.80 -10.12 -21.48
N ALA A 109 -30.62 -10.22 -22.80
CA ALA A 109 -30.56 -11.49 -23.52
C ALA A 109 -29.30 -12.30 -23.17
N VAL A 110 -28.14 -11.66 -23.04
CA VAL A 110 -26.91 -12.31 -22.54
C VAL A 110 -27.10 -12.74 -21.08
N ALA A 111 -27.66 -11.89 -20.23
CA ALA A 111 -27.93 -12.22 -18.82
C ALA A 111 -28.85 -13.43 -18.68
N ALA A 112 -29.90 -13.54 -19.50
CA ALA A 112 -30.79 -14.69 -19.51
C ALA A 112 -30.05 -16.00 -19.87
N ARG A 113 -29.16 -15.97 -20.88
CA ARG A 113 -28.31 -17.12 -21.25
C ARG A 113 -27.34 -17.49 -20.12
N MET A 114 -26.73 -16.50 -19.46
CA MET A 114 -25.86 -16.72 -18.31
C MET A 114 -26.62 -17.35 -17.14
N ARG A 115 -27.84 -16.90 -16.84
CA ARG A 115 -28.67 -17.48 -15.75
C ARG A 115 -29.02 -18.95 -15.95
N ALA A 116 -28.99 -19.44 -17.19
CA ALA A 116 -29.19 -20.85 -17.49
C ALA A 116 -27.95 -21.72 -17.20
N MET A 117 -26.79 -21.12 -16.88
CA MET A 117 -25.57 -21.84 -16.54
C MET A 117 -25.62 -22.33 -15.08
N PRO A 118 -25.54 -23.64 -14.81
CA PRO A 118 -25.64 -24.17 -13.45
C PRO A 118 -24.46 -23.75 -12.55
N GLU A 119 -23.31 -23.39 -13.12
CA GLU A 119 -22.12 -22.93 -12.40
C GLU A 119 -22.28 -21.52 -11.80
N LEU A 120 -23.31 -20.77 -12.22
CA LEU A 120 -23.58 -19.43 -11.72
C LEU A 120 -24.59 -19.46 -10.58
N ALA A 121 -24.25 -18.78 -9.50
CA ALA A 121 -25.14 -18.51 -8.38
C ALA A 121 -26.05 -17.34 -8.70
N GLU A 122 -25.49 -16.25 -9.26
CA GLU A 122 -26.21 -15.00 -9.51
C GLU A 122 -25.73 -14.34 -10.80
N VAL A 123 -26.65 -13.64 -11.48
CA VAL A 123 -26.37 -12.79 -12.63
C VAL A 123 -27.23 -11.53 -12.56
N ALA A 124 -26.58 -10.38 -12.51
CA ALA A 124 -27.21 -9.06 -12.46
C ALA A 124 -26.77 -8.19 -13.64
N TYR A 125 -27.71 -7.43 -14.20
CA TYR A 125 -27.39 -6.34 -15.13
C TYR A 125 -27.13 -5.07 -14.34
N VAL A 126 -26.02 -4.40 -14.64
CA VAL A 126 -25.69 -3.09 -14.10
C VAL A 126 -25.79 -2.08 -15.22
N SER A 127 -26.75 -1.16 -15.11
CA SER A 127 -26.95 -0.12 -16.11
C SER A 127 -25.77 0.85 -16.15
N GLU A 128 -25.62 1.60 -17.25
CA GLU A 128 -24.60 2.63 -17.35
C GLU A 128 -24.76 3.71 -16.26
N ALA A 129 -26.00 4.06 -15.92
CA ALA A 129 -26.32 5.02 -14.88
C ALA A 129 -25.96 4.50 -13.47
N ASP A 130 -26.22 3.22 -13.20
CA ASP A 130 -25.86 2.58 -11.93
C ASP A 130 -24.34 2.45 -11.80
N ASN A 131 -23.66 2.00 -12.86
CA ASN A 131 -22.19 1.95 -12.90
C ASN A 131 -21.58 3.34 -12.64
N ARG A 132 -22.12 4.38 -13.29
CA ARG A 132 -21.71 5.77 -13.05
C ARG A 132 -21.90 6.16 -11.59
N ARG A 133 -23.07 5.91 -11.03
CA ARG A 133 -23.36 6.25 -9.62
C ARG A 133 -22.42 5.53 -8.65
N GLU A 134 -22.25 4.21 -8.81
CA GLU A 134 -21.36 3.39 -7.99
C GLU A 134 -19.90 3.86 -8.08
N THR A 135 -19.43 4.12 -9.30
CA THR A 135 -18.05 4.56 -9.54
C THR A 135 -17.79 5.97 -9.00
N LEU A 136 -18.70 6.92 -9.22
CA LEU A 136 -18.58 8.26 -8.65
C LEU A 136 -18.58 8.24 -7.13
N ALA A 137 -19.43 7.41 -6.52
CA ALA A 137 -19.44 7.22 -5.06
C ALA A 137 -18.11 6.65 -4.56
N LEU A 138 -17.52 5.71 -5.29
CA LEU A 138 -16.21 5.13 -4.98
C LEU A 138 -15.10 6.20 -4.99
N TYR A 139 -15.00 6.99 -6.05
CA TYR A 139 -13.97 8.03 -6.16
C TYR A 139 -14.18 9.16 -5.14
N ALA A 140 -15.44 9.54 -4.87
CA ALA A 140 -15.74 10.49 -3.81
C ALA A 140 -15.31 9.96 -2.43
N ALA A 141 -15.55 8.68 -2.13
CA ALA A 141 -15.12 8.05 -0.88
C ALA A 141 -13.58 7.98 -0.75
N ARG A 142 -12.86 7.95 -1.87
CA ARG A 142 -11.39 8.04 -1.91
C ARG A 142 -10.86 9.46 -1.76
N GLY A 143 -11.71 10.49 -1.84
CA GLY A 143 -11.29 11.88 -1.89
C GLY A 143 -10.72 12.29 -3.26
N GLU A 144 -11.02 11.53 -4.31
CA GLU A 144 -10.49 11.70 -5.67
C GLU A 144 -11.61 11.93 -6.71
N PRO A 145 -12.57 12.86 -6.50
CA PRO A 145 -13.67 13.04 -7.45
C PRO A 145 -13.21 13.43 -8.87
N GLN A 146 -12.05 14.07 -9.01
CA GLN A 146 -11.46 14.50 -10.28
C GLN A 146 -10.99 13.34 -11.17
N GLU A 147 -10.65 12.18 -10.59
CA GLU A 147 -10.22 10.98 -11.33
C GLU A 147 -11.36 10.35 -12.15
N THR A 148 -12.55 10.95 -12.09
CA THR A 148 -13.71 10.56 -12.90
C THR A 148 -13.78 11.32 -14.24
N GLU A 149 -12.96 12.36 -14.41
CA GLU A 149 -12.81 13.06 -15.68
C GLU A 149 -12.22 12.13 -16.74
N GLY A 150 -12.95 11.90 -17.84
CA GLY A 150 -12.54 10.98 -18.90
C GLY A 150 -12.88 9.50 -18.66
N VAL A 151 -13.44 9.13 -17.49
CA VAL A 151 -13.93 7.76 -17.27
C VAL A 151 -15.17 7.51 -18.12
N THR A 152 -15.06 6.57 -19.06
CA THR A 152 -16.20 6.12 -19.84
C THR A 152 -16.98 5.07 -19.07
N PHE A 153 -18.21 5.41 -18.67
CA PHE A 153 -19.12 4.46 -18.05
C PHE A 153 -19.76 3.57 -19.12
N THR A 154 -19.79 2.27 -18.84
CA THR A 154 -20.46 1.29 -19.70
C THR A 154 -21.36 0.41 -18.85
N ALA A 155 -22.49 0.00 -19.41
CA ALA A 155 -23.29 -1.04 -18.80
C ALA A 155 -22.53 -2.38 -18.85
N TYR A 156 -22.78 -3.25 -17.87
CA TYR A 156 -22.10 -4.54 -17.78
C TYR A 156 -22.99 -5.58 -17.09
N LEU A 157 -22.58 -6.84 -17.15
CA LEU A 157 -23.20 -7.92 -16.37
C LEU A 157 -22.27 -8.32 -15.23
N ARG A 158 -22.82 -8.43 -14.02
CA ARG A 158 -22.13 -8.97 -12.85
C ARG A 158 -22.55 -10.43 -12.69
N GLY A 159 -21.58 -11.33 -12.53
CA GLY A 159 -21.81 -12.74 -12.27
C GLY A 159 -21.14 -13.18 -10.98
N THR A 160 -21.78 -14.13 -10.29
CA THR A 160 -21.22 -14.83 -9.12
C THR A 160 -21.18 -16.31 -9.42
N LEU A 161 -20.00 -16.92 -9.34
CA LEU A 161 -19.79 -18.36 -9.45
C LEU A 161 -20.27 -19.06 -8.18
N ARG A 162 -20.76 -20.30 -8.31
CA ARG A 162 -20.98 -21.19 -7.16
C ARG A 162 -19.66 -21.69 -6.56
N ARG A 163 -18.63 -21.87 -7.38
CA ARG A 163 -17.29 -22.29 -6.97
C ARG A 163 -16.24 -21.50 -7.74
N SER A 164 -15.19 -21.04 -7.07
CA SER A 164 -14.11 -20.27 -7.70
C SER A 164 -13.41 -21.02 -8.85
N ASP A 165 -13.35 -22.34 -8.74
CA ASP A 165 -12.64 -23.23 -9.68
C ASP A 165 -13.36 -23.36 -11.02
N ASP A 166 -14.66 -23.05 -11.07
CA ASP A 166 -15.45 -23.08 -12.30
C ASP A 166 -15.16 -21.90 -13.22
N PHE A 167 -14.39 -20.90 -12.79
CA PHE A 167 -14.17 -19.66 -13.53
C PHE A 167 -13.66 -19.89 -14.94
N ALA A 168 -12.63 -20.71 -15.14
CA ALA A 168 -12.04 -20.92 -16.46
C ALA A 168 -13.05 -21.51 -17.45
N ALA A 169 -13.82 -22.50 -17.02
CA ALA A 169 -14.86 -23.13 -17.83
C ALA A 169 -16.02 -22.17 -18.15
N VAL A 170 -16.44 -21.38 -17.16
CA VAL A 170 -17.48 -20.36 -17.32
C VAL A 170 -17.04 -19.25 -18.27
N VAL A 171 -15.81 -18.73 -18.12
CA VAL A 171 -15.24 -17.71 -19.00
C VAL A 171 -15.19 -18.21 -20.44
N ALA A 172 -14.76 -19.46 -20.67
CA ALA A 172 -14.74 -20.04 -22.02
C ALA A 172 -16.15 -20.08 -22.64
N LYS A 173 -17.18 -20.48 -21.86
CA LYS A 173 -18.58 -20.50 -22.31
C LYS A 173 -19.13 -19.10 -22.61
N ILE A 174 -18.87 -18.13 -21.73
CA ILE A 174 -19.37 -16.76 -21.88
C ILE A 174 -18.67 -16.03 -23.02
N THR A 175 -17.36 -16.18 -23.17
CA THR A 175 -16.58 -15.55 -24.26
C THR A 175 -16.95 -16.11 -25.63
N ALA A 176 -17.53 -17.31 -25.71
CA ALA A 176 -18.08 -17.85 -26.96
C ALA A 176 -19.37 -17.13 -27.42
N PHE A 177 -19.97 -16.26 -26.60
CA PHE A 177 -21.08 -15.42 -27.01
C PHE A 177 -20.57 -14.29 -27.92
N PRO A 178 -21.15 -14.10 -29.12
CA PRO A 178 -20.66 -13.12 -30.07
C PRO A 178 -20.88 -11.67 -29.61
N GLU A 179 -21.67 -11.46 -28.56
CA GLU A 179 -21.90 -10.15 -27.91
C GLU A 179 -20.85 -9.79 -26.86
N VAL A 180 -20.08 -10.78 -26.38
CA VAL A 180 -19.17 -10.61 -25.25
C VAL A 180 -17.82 -10.13 -25.76
N ARG A 181 -17.35 -9.01 -25.21
CA ARG A 181 -16.03 -8.46 -25.49
C ARG A 181 -14.98 -9.05 -24.57
N ARG A 182 -15.28 -9.09 -23.26
CA ARG A 182 -14.33 -9.52 -22.24
C ARG A 182 -15.06 -9.98 -20.98
N VAL A 183 -14.51 -10.97 -20.31
CA VAL A 183 -14.88 -11.37 -18.96
C VAL A 183 -13.70 -11.05 -18.03
N ILE A 184 -13.95 -10.38 -16.92
CA ILE A 184 -12.93 -9.93 -15.96
C ILE A 184 -13.31 -10.43 -14.58
N ARG A 185 -12.39 -11.10 -13.88
CA ARG A 185 -12.61 -11.46 -12.48
C ARG A 185 -12.62 -10.18 -11.63
N VAL A 186 -13.57 -10.08 -10.71
CA VAL A 186 -13.63 -8.95 -9.76
C VAL A 186 -12.94 -9.42 -8.49
N PRO A 187 -11.72 -8.93 -8.19
CA PRO A 187 -10.97 -9.43 -7.06
C PRO A 187 -11.66 -9.08 -5.74
N VAL A 188 -11.79 -10.06 -4.85
CA VAL A 188 -12.06 -9.84 -3.43
C VAL A 188 -10.77 -9.39 -2.79
N ASP A 189 -10.78 -8.19 -2.21
CA ASP A 189 -9.60 -7.59 -1.60
C ASP A 189 -9.13 -8.43 -0.41
N PHE A 190 -7.93 -9.02 -0.51
CA PHE A 190 -7.30 -9.76 0.57
C PHE A 190 -7.18 -8.92 1.86
N TRP A 191 -6.98 -7.61 1.74
CA TRP A 191 -6.79 -6.73 2.89
C TRP A 191 -8.09 -6.25 3.52
N ALA A 192 -9.25 -6.55 2.90
CA ALA A 192 -10.56 -6.28 3.47
C ALA A 192 -10.64 -6.81 4.92
N GLY A 193 -11.03 -5.92 5.84
CA GLY A 193 -11.13 -6.16 7.27
C GLY A 193 -9.79 -6.28 8.03
N LYS A 194 -8.64 -6.34 7.33
CA LYS A 194 -7.30 -6.54 7.93
C LYS A 194 -6.50 -5.24 8.01
N ALA A 195 -6.77 -4.31 7.12
CA ALA A 195 -6.20 -2.98 7.11
C ALA A 195 -7.28 -1.98 6.69
N ASP A 196 -7.05 -0.70 7.00
CA ASP A 196 -7.98 0.38 6.66
C ASP A 196 -7.39 1.29 5.56
N VAL A 197 -6.06 1.34 5.44
CA VAL A 197 -5.35 2.14 4.43
C VAL A 197 -4.22 1.33 3.79
N ALA A 198 -4.03 1.50 2.48
CA ALA A 198 -2.88 1.03 1.74
C ALA A 198 -2.02 2.24 1.32
N VAL A 199 -0.71 2.12 1.51
CA VAL A 199 0.31 3.08 1.08
C VAL A 199 1.18 2.36 0.06
N HIS A 200 0.94 2.62 -1.22
CA HIS A 200 1.72 2.06 -2.31
C HIS A 200 3.04 2.82 -2.42
N LEU A 201 4.14 2.08 -2.38
CA LEU A 201 5.47 2.61 -2.57
C LEU A 201 5.82 2.69 -4.05
N CYS A 202 6.83 3.49 -4.38
CA CYS A 202 7.34 3.58 -5.73
C CYS A 202 7.89 2.24 -6.23
N ALA A 203 7.55 1.89 -7.48
CA ALA A 203 8.03 0.69 -8.17
C ALA A 203 9.26 1.01 -9.05
N ALA A 204 10.00 0.00 -9.49
CA ALA A 204 11.04 0.19 -10.49
C ALA A 204 10.40 0.58 -11.84
N ALA A 205 10.55 1.87 -12.19
CA ALA A 205 10.35 2.66 -13.44
C ALA A 205 9.49 2.17 -14.64
N GLU A 206 8.91 0.97 -14.66
CA GLU A 206 8.19 0.45 -15.83
C GLU A 206 6.73 0.05 -15.55
N ALA A 207 6.22 0.23 -14.32
CA ALA A 207 4.87 -0.22 -13.98
C ALA A 207 3.81 0.89 -14.01
N ARG A 208 4.18 2.15 -13.72
CA ARG A 208 3.27 3.30 -13.69
C ARG A 208 4.07 4.58 -13.97
N GLU A 209 3.79 5.24 -15.08
CA GLU A 209 4.53 6.39 -15.60
C GLU A 209 4.32 7.70 -14.81
N GLU A 210 3.38 7.74 -13.86
CA GLU A 210 2.95 9.00 -13.24
C GLU A 210 2.99 8.90 -11.71
N GLY A 211 3.71 9.81 -11.04
CA GLY A 211 3.56 10.10 -9.60
C GLY A 211 4.80 9.93 -8.72
N CYS A 212 5.77 9.08 -9.06
CA CYS A 212 6.92 8.83 -8.15
C CYS A 212 8.07 9.83 -8.25
N THR A 213 8.16 10.58 -9.35
CA THR A 213 9.20 11.58 -9.56
C THR A 213 8.87 12.91 -8.87
N GLU A 214 7.58 13.24 -8.72
CA GLU A 214 7.11 14.52 -8.18
C GLU A 214 7.51 14.72 -6.71
N ASN A 215 7.43 13.65 -5.91
CA ASN A 215 7.71 13.69 -4.48
C ASN A 215 9.20 13.48 -4.14
N ARG A 216 10.07 13.30 -5.14
CA ARG A 216 11.50 13.02 -4.92
C ARG A 216 12.39 14.20 -5.24
N PRO A 217 13.37 14.53 -4.37
CA PRO A 217 14.39 15.52 -4.69
C PRO A 217 15.11 15.17 -5.99
N GLY A 218 15.10 16.11 -6.95
CA GLY A 218 15.79 15.95 -8.23
C GLY A 218 15.10 14.99 -9.23
N GLY A 219 13.86 14.56 -8.98
CA GLY A 219 13.08 13.75 -9.94
C GLY A 219 13.60 12.34 -10.13
N VAL A 220 14.25 11.75 -9.12
CA VAL A 220 14.87 10.41 -9.21
C VAL A 220 13.82 9.33 -9.46
N GLU A 221 14.00 8.57 -10.53
CA GLU A 221 13.13 7.43 -10.88
C GLU A 221 13.49 6.15 -10.12
N GLY A 222 12.57 5.19 -10.11
CA GLY A 222 12.79 3.83 -9.61
C GLY A 222 12.07 3.50 -8.31
N ALA A 223 12.36 2.30 -7.78
CA ALA A 223 11.70 1.80 -6.58
C ALA A 223 12.01 2.64 -5.33
N ALA A 224 11.14 2.58 -4.32
CA ALA A 224 11.42 3.17 -3.01
C ALA A 224 12.73 2.62 -2.41
N THR A 225 13.63 3.50 -1.99
CA THR A 225 14.86 3.12 -1.29
C THR A 225 14.55 2.69 0.15
N GLU A 226 15.44 1.94 0.79
CA GLU A 226 15.25 1.54 2.20
C GLU A 226 15.11 2.74 3.14
N ALA A 227 15.82 3.84 2.87
CA ALA A 227 15.69 5.07 3.65
C ALA A 227 14.32 5.74 3.47
N GLU A 228 13.78 5.75 2.25
CA GLU A 228 12.42 6.24 1.98
C GLU A 228 11.37 5.35 2.66
N LYS A 229 11.51 4.03 2.58
CA LYS A 229 10.60 3.09 3.26
C LYS A 229 10.58 3.31 4.76
N GLU A 230 11.74 3.47 5.39
CA GLU A 230 11.84 3.74 6.83
C GLU A 230 11.19 5.09 7.19
N ALA A 231 11.43 6.14 6.39
CA ALA A 231 10.82 7.44 6.62
C ALA A 231 9.28 7.39 6.50
N VAL A 232 8.75 6.65 5.53
CA VAL A 232 7.31 6.42 5.37
C VAL A 232 6.77 5.62 6.56
N LEU A 233 7.46 4.57 6.99
CA LEU A 233 7.04 3.74 8.11
C LEU A 233 7.04 4.52 9.43
N ASP A 234 8.06 5.32 9.69
CA ASP A 234 8.13 6.21 10.83
C ASP A 234 6.98 7.20 10.81
N ARG A 235 6.71 7.82 9.66
CA ARG A 235 5.59 8.75 9.53
C ARG A 235 4.23 8.09 9.74
N ILE A 236 4.05 6.85 9.26
CA ILE A 236 2.84 6.06 9.54
C ILE A 236 2.67 5.86 11.05
N ARG A 237 3.73 5.52 11.78
CA ARG A 237 3.66 5.26 13.23
C ARG A 237 3.35 6.50 14.07
N GLU A 238 3.69 7.68 13.57
CA GLU A 238 3.32 8.94 14.20
C GLU A 238 1.83 9.26 14.06
N LEU A 239 1.11 8.59 13.16
CA LEU A 239 -0.33 8.81 13.01
C LEU A 239 -1.08 8.32 14.26
N PRO A 240 -2.08 9.08 14.73
CA PRO A 240 -2.82 8.72 15.92
C PRO A 240 -3.64 7.45 15.68
N GLY A 241 -3.55 6.50 16.62
CA GLY A 241 -4.40 5.31 16.65
C GLY A 241 -3.97 4.19 15.71
N VAL A 242 -2.74 4.20 15.18
CA VAL A 242 -2.18 3.04 14.47
C VAL A 242 -2.07 1.86 15.43
N GLU A 243 -2.70 0.75 15.05
CA GLU A 243 -2.69 -0.52 15.78
C GLU A 243 -1.64 -1.47 15.20
N ALA A 244 -1.58 -1.58 13.87
CA ALA A 244 -0.64 -2.43 13.17
C ALA A 244 -0.24 -1.84 11.82
N VAL A 245 0.99 -2.14 11.40
CA VAL A 245 1.49 -1.84 10.06
C VAL A 245 2.02 -3.14 9.48
N TYR A 246 1.49 -3.54 8.33
CA TYR A 246 1.92 -4.71 7.58
C TYR A 246 2.72 -4.28 6.35
N LEU A 247 3.76 -5.02 6.00
CA LEU A 247 4.46 -4.86 4.74
C LEU A 247 4.02 -5.94 3.76
N GLN A 248 3.37 -5.55 2.68
CA GLN A 248 3.22 -6.40 1.51
C GLN A 248 4.48 -6.28 0.65
N ASP A 249 5.36 -7.26 0.76
CA ASP A 249 6.50 -7.39 -0.14
C ASP A 249 6.08 -7.80 -1.57
N ARG A 250 7.02 -7.68 -2.50
CA ARG A 250 6.83 -8.01 -3.92
C ARG A 250 6.45 -9.48 -4.14
N GLY A 251 6.99 -10.39 -3.34
CA GLY A 251 6.72 -11.82 -3.45
C GLY A 251 5.28 -12.16 -3.03
N HIS A 252 4.77 -11.52 -1.98
CA HIS A 252 3.38 -11.61 -1.58
C HIS A 252 2.45 -11.02 -2.64
N LEU A 253 2.77 -9.82 -3.16
CA LEU A 253 1.97 -9.21 -4.22
C LEU A 253 1.95 -10.08 -5.49
N ALA A 254 3.07 -10.67 -5.90
CA ALA A 254 3.12 -11.59 -7.04
C ALA A 254 2.19 -12.80 -6.85
N ARG A 255 2.20 -13.44 -5.66
CA ARG A 255 1.28 -14.54 -5.35
C ARG A 255 -0.18 -14.08 -5.33
N LEU A 256 -0.45 -12.90 -4.79
CA LEU A 256 -1.79 -12.33 -4.72
C LEU A 256 -2.35 -12.01 -6.12
N LEU A 257 -1.53 -11.42 -7.00
CA LEU A 257 -1.89 -11.18 -8.40
C LEU A 257 -2.12 -12.50 -9.15
N GLY A 258 -1.27 -13.51 -8.92
CA GLY A 258 -1.49 -14.86 -9.46
C GLY A 258 -2.81 -15.49 -8.99
N HIS A 259 -3.23 -15.21 -7.75
CA HIS A 259 -4.51 -15.65 -7.20
C HIS A 259 -5.72 -14.88 -7.77
N TYR A 260 -5.57 -13.58 -8.00
CA TYR A 260 -6.57 -12.80 -8.74
C TYR A 260 -6.68 -13.23 -10.22
N GLY A 261 -5.68 -14.00 -10.69
CA GLY A 261 -5.68 -14.79 -11.92
C GLY A 261 -4.93 -14.10 -13.07
N PRO A 262 -4.58 -14.84 -14.14
CA PRO A 262 -4.51 -14.24 -15.47
C PRO A 262 -5.95 -14.07 -15.98
N ALA A 263 -6.32 -12.86 -16.41
CA ALA A 263 -7.66 -12.60 -16.93
C ALA A 263 -7.88 -13.32 -18.27
N VAL A 264 -6.82 -13.62 -19.02
CA VAL A 264 -6.80 -14.48 -20.22
C VAL A 264 -5.38 -15.08 -20.36
N PRO A 265 -5.22 -16.40 -20.57
CA PRO A 265 -3.89 -17.05 -20.64
C PRO A 265 -2.94 -16.52 -21.72
N GLU A 266 -3.49 -15.97 -22.80
CA GLU A 266 -2.70 -15.57 -23.99
C GLU A 266 -2.18 -14.13 -23.94
N GLN A 267 -2.61 -13.31 -22.96
CA GLN A 267 -2.30 -11.87 -22.93
C GLN A 267 -1.57 -11.39 -21.66
N ASP A 268 -1.63 -12.15 -20.57
CA ASP A 268 -1.06 -11.72 -19.28
C ASP A 268 0.19 -12.56 -18.95
N GLN A 269 1.36 -12.16 -19.45
CA GLN A 269 2.61 -12.65 -18.84
C GLN A 269 2.64 -12.19 -17.38
N PRO A 270 2.97 -13.06 -16.42
CA PRO A 270 3.10 -12.66 -15.02
C PRO A 270 4.06 -11.48 -14.92
N ILE A 271 3.64 -10.41 -14.23
CA ILE A 271 4.53 -9.27 -13.98
C ILE A 271 5.68 -9.79 -13.10
N PRO A 272 6.95 -9.66 -13.54
CA PRO A 272 8.08 -10.11 -12.74
C PRO A 272 8.10 -9.40 -11.38
N PRO A 273 8.39 -10.10 -10.27
CA PRO A 273 8.35 -9.52 -8.93
C PRO A 273 9.16 -8.23 -8.79
N GLU A 274 10.29 -8.11 -9.47
CA GLU A 274 11.17 -6.94 -9.48
C GLU A 274 10.51 -5.66 -10.03
N ARG A 275 9.46 -5.80 -10.86
CA ARG A 275 8.66 -4.69 -11.38
C ARG A 275 7.46 -4.35 -10.50
N LEU A 276 7.19 -5.15 -9.48
CA LEU A 276 6.11 -4.90 -8.54
C LEU A 276 6.55 -3.88 -7.48
N TYR A 277 5.60 -3.07 -7.06
CA TYR A 277 5.76 -2.19 -5.90
C TYR A 277 5.58 -2.99 -4.60
N GLU A 278 6.03 -2.39 -3.51
CA GLU A 278 5.71 -2.83 -2.16
C GLU A 278 4.64 -1.91 -1.58
N SER A 279 3.96 -2.35 -0.53
CA SER A 279 2.92 -1.53 0.10
C SER A 279 2.90 -1.70 1.60
N PHE A 280 2.72 -0.59 2.33
CA PHE A 280 2.32 -0.66 3.72
C PHE A 280 0.80 -0.73 3.82
N TYR A 281 0.30 -1.67 4.60
CA TYR A 281 -1.11 -1.78 4.94
C TYR A 281 -1.27 -1.43 6.42
N VAL A 282 -2.07 -0.41 6.72
CA VAL A 282 -2.17 0.19 8.05
C VAL A 282 -3.53 -0.13 8.64
N LYS A 283 -3.54 -0.71 9.84
CA LYS A 283 -4.73 -0.92 10.67
C LYS A 283 -4.77 0.12 11.77
N PHE A 284 -5.92 0.75 11.95
CA PHE A 284 -6.18 1.69 13.02
C PHE A 284 -7.15 1.09 14.05
N ALA A 285 -6.92 1.40 15.33
CA ALA A 285 -7.76 0.94 16.43
C ALA A 285 -9.19 1.50 16.36
N ARG A 286 -9.38 2.61 15.62
CA ARG A 286 -10.67 3.24 15.34
C ARG A 286 -10.70 3.68 13.88
N PRO A 287 -11.89 3.74 13.25
CA PRO A 287 -12.02 4.34 11.93
C PRO A 287 -11.46 5.78 11.93
N VAL A 288 -10.59 6.05 10.96
CA VAL A 288 -9.90 7.34 10.79
C VAL A 288 -10.28 7.92 9.43
N GLY A 289 -10.30 9.25 9.32
CA GLY A 289 -10.59 9.94 8.08
C GLY A 289 -9.45 9.77 7.06
N THR A 290 -9.71 9.08 5.95
CA THR A 290 -8.69 8.78 4.94
C THR A 290 -8.04 10.05 4.36
N ALA A 291 -8.79 11.14 4.20
CA ALA A 291 -8.26 12.40 3.65
C ALA A 291 -7.13 13.01 4.50
N GLU A 292 -7.14 12.83 5.82
CA GLU A 292 -6.05 13.31 6.68
C GLU A 292 -4.78 12.47 6.47
N ILE A 293 -4.94 11.15 6.36
CA ILE A 293 -3.86 10.20 6.15
C ILE A 293 -3.21 10.42 4.78
N VAL A 294 -4.02 10.59 3.74
CA VAL A 294 -3.56 10.90 2.38
C VAL A 294 -2.71 12.18 2.40
N ARG A 295 -3.22 13.29 2.97
CA ARG A 295 -2.44 14.54 3.10
C ARG A 295 -1.14 14.39 3.89
N ALA A 296 -1.11 13.48 4.86
CA ALA A 296 0.07 13.28 5.71
C ALA A 296 1.15 12.39 5.08
N LEU A 297 0.76 11.47 4.18
CA LEU A 297 1.64 10.41 3.66
C LEU A 297 1.94 10.55 2.17
N GLU A 298 0.99 11.00 1.36
CA GLU A 298 1.14 11.08 -0.10
C GLU A 298 2.31 11.99 -0.55
N PRO A 299 2.61 13.13 0.09
CA PRO A 299 3.74 13.96 -0.29
C PRO A 299 5.13 13.39 0.07
N LEU A 300 5.21 12.25 0.74
CA LEU A 300 6.49 11.70 1.18
C LEU A 300 7.29 11.09 0.01
N PRO A 301 8.62 11.28 -0.01
CA PRO A 301 9.48 10.58 -0.97
C PRO A 301 9.29 9.07 -0.91
N GLY A 302 9.19 8.43 -2.08
CA GLY A 302 8.98 6.99 -2.20
C GLY A 302 7.53 6.52 -2.06
N VAL A 303 6.57 7.41 -1.78
CA VAL A 303 5.13 7.11 -1.84
C VAL A 303 4.61 7.40 -3.23
N HIS A 304 3.94 6.42 -3.82
CA HIS A 304 3.24 6.54 -5.09
C HIS A 304 1.79 6.96 -4.91
N ARG A 305 1.08 6.32 -3.98
CA ARG A 305 -0.35 6.59 -3.72
C ARG A 305 -0.79 6.12 -2.35
N VAL A 306 -1.79 6.77 -1.79
CA VAL A 306 -2.43 6.37 -0.53
C VAL A 306 -3.94 6.24 -0.76
N PHE A 307 -4.56 5.12 -0.37
CA PHE A 307 -6.00 4.94 -0.57
C PHE A 307 -6.62 4.02 0.50
N PRO A 308 -7.94 4.11 0.73
CA PRO A 308 -8.61 3.27 1.71
C PRO A 308 -8.72 1.82 1.22
N VAL A 309 -8.51 0.87 2.13
CA VAL A 309 -8.78 -0.55 1.89
C VAL A 309 -10.28 -0.78 1.95
N ARG A 310 -10.82 -1.52 0.98
CA ARG A 310 -12.26 -1.73 0.87
C ARG A 310 -12.72 -2.87 1.76
N ASN A 311 -13.81 -2.64 2.49
CA ASN A 311 -14.48 -3.68 3.29
C ASN A 311 -15.73 -4.24 2.59
N ASP A 312 -16.12 -3.68 1.45
CA ASP A 312 -17.49 -3.71 0.92
C ASP A 312 -17.65 -4.38 -0.45
N LEU A 313 -16.61 -5.04 -0.96
CA LEU A 313 -16.78 -5.92 -2.12
C LEU A 313 -17.13 -7.30 -1.63
#